data_AF-A0A7J5EHV5-F1
#
_entry.id   AF-A0A7J5EHV5-F1
#
_cell.length_a   1.000
_cell.length_b   1.000
_cell.length_c   1.000
_cell.angle_alpha   90.00
_cell.angle_beta   90.00
_cell.angle_gamma   90.00
#
_symmetry.space_group_name_H-M   'P 1'
#
loop_
_entity.id
_entity.type
_entity.pdbx_description
1 polymer ?
#
loop_
_entity_poly.entity_id
_entity_poly.type
_entity_poly.pdbx_seq_one_letter_code
_entity_poly.pdbx_strand_id
1 'polypeptide(L)' 'MISSASSRWHALAERAIAGEPTSRDDARAVLEAPAVELLALLDAAYAVRRHHWGHRVLLH' A
#
# COMPACT_ATOMS: atom_id res chain seq x y z
N MET A 1 -18.60 12.80 5.84
CA MET A 1 -18.07 11.46 6.15
C MET A 1 -16.79 11.28 5.37
N ILE A 2 -15.64 11.49 6.00
CA ILE A 2 -14.32 11.50 5.35
C ILE A 2 -13.87 10.04 5.17
N SER A 3 -13.39 9.72 3.97
CA SER A 3 -13.01 8.39 3.50
C SER A 3 -11.99 7.69 4.42
N SER A 4 -12.36 6.56 5.02
CA SER A 4 -11.47 5.76 5.89
C SER A 4 -10.47 4.89 5.11
N ALA A 5 -10.65 4.72 3.81
CA ALA A 5 -9.82 3.87 2.96
C ALA A 5 -8.35 4.35 2.94
N SER A 6 -8.11 5.66 2.87
CA SER A 6 -6.76 6.23 2.94
C SER A 6 -6.02 5.77 4.21
N SER A 7 -6.69 5.79 5.37
CA SER A 7 -6.07 5.39 6.63
C SER A 7 -5.70 3.91 6.69
N ARG A 8 -6.53 3.02 6.11
CA ARG A 8 -6.27 1.57 6.15
C ARG A 8 -5.07 1.18 5.29
N TRP A 9 -5.03 1.66 4.05
CA TRP A 9 -3.95 1.32 3.13
C TRP A 9 -2.62 1.91 3.57
N HIS A 10 -2.64 3.14 4.09
CA HIS A 10 -1.45 3.75 4.70
C HIS A 10 -0.96 2.96 5.92
N ALA A 11 -1.84 2.48 6.79
CA ALA A 11 -1.41 1.63 7.92
C ALA A 11 -0.71 0.33 7.47
N LEU A 12 -1.18 -0.27 6.37
CA LEU A 12 -0.53 -1.45 5.77
C LEU A 12 0.82 -1.10 5.13
N ALA A 13 0.93 0.08 4.51
CA ALA A 13 2.19 0.59 3.97
C ALA A 13 3.22 0.86 5.06
N GLU A 14 2.84 1.51 6.17
CA GLU A 14 3.74 1.76 7.31
C GLU A 14 4.29 0.46 7.89
N ARG A 15 3.45 -0.58 8.04
CA ARG A 15 3.89 -1.91 8.48
C ARG A 15 4.87 -2.55 7.50
N ALA A 16 4.61 -2.45 6.19
CA ALA A 16 5.52 -2.96 5.18
C ALA A 16 6.88 -2.22 5.18
N ILE A 17 6.87 -0.90 5.35
CA ILE A 17 8.07 -0.07 5.50
C ILE A 17 8.86 -0.45 6.75
N ALA A 18 8.17 -0.75 7.85
CA ALA A 18 8.78 -1.25 9.09
C ALA A 18 9.36 -2.68 8.96
N GLY A 19 9.17 -3.36 7.82
CA GLY A 19 9.66 -4.71 7.57
C GLY A 19 8.77 -5.80 8.19
N GLU A 20 7.54 -5.46 8.59
CA GLU A 20 6.60 -6.46 9.11
C GLU A 20 6.04 -7.35 7.98
N PRO A 21 5.94 -8.67 8.19
CA PRO A 21 5.32 -9.55 7.23
C PRO A 21 3.82 -9.24 7.09
N THR A 22 3.35 -9.15 5.84
CA THR A 22 1.91 -9.00 5.54
C THR A 22 1.18 -10.30 5.84
N SER A 23 0.05 -10.21 6.54
CA SER A 23 -0.79 -11.38 6.83
C SER A 23 -1.53 -11.86 5.56
N ARG A 24 -2.01 -13.11 5.57
CA ARG A 24 -2.82 -13.64 4.44
C ARG A 24 -4.11 -12.86 4.23
N ASP A 25 -4.76 -12.43 5.31
CA ASP A 25 -6.01 -11.66 5.25
C ASP A 25 -5.77 -10.26 4.71
N ASP A 26 -4.69 -9.61 5.14
CA ASP A 26 -4.26 -8.31 4.63
C ASP A 26 -3.96 -8.37 3.12
N ALA A 27 -3.23 -9.40 2.67
CA ALA A 27 -2.95 -9.63 1.26
C ALA A 27 -4.22 -9.88 0.45
N ARG A 28 -5.15 -10.69 0.95
CA ARG A 28 -6.46 -10.90 0.31
C ARG A 28 -7.24 -9.60 0.21
N ALA A 29 -7.24 -8.79 1.27
CA ALA A 29 -7.98 -7.55 1.29
C ALA A 29 -7.47 -6.55 0.24
N VAL A 30 -6.16 -6.53 -0.05
CA VAL A 30 -5.57 -5.76 -1.16
C VAL A 30 -6.10 -6.25 -2.52
N LEU A 31 -6.16 -7.56 -2.73
CA LEU A 31 -6.63 -8.16 -3.99
C LEU A 31 -8.13 -7.95 -4.24
N GLU A 32 -8.92 -7.90 -3.16
CA GLU A 32 -10.38 -7.75 -3.18
C GLU A 32 -10.81 -6.28 -3.00
N ALA A 33 -9.87 -5.34 -3.01
CA ALA A 33 -10.16 -3.92 -2.79
C ALA A 33 -11.17 -3.38 -3.84
N PRO A 34 -12.25 -2.69 -3.42
CA PRO A 34 -13.19 -2.08 -4.34
C PRO A 34 -12.51 -1.06 -5.27
N ALA A 35 -12.97 -0.93 -6.51
CA ALA A 35 -12.38 0.00 -7.49
C ALA A 35 -12.38 1.47 -7.01
N VAL A 36 -13.34 1.86 -6.18
CA VAL A 36 -13.40 3.21 -5.56
C VAL A 36 -12.22 3.48 -4.62
N GLU A 37 -11.59 2.44 -4.08
CA GLU A 37 -10.43 2.54 -3.20
C GLU A 37 -9.10 2.45 -3.95
N LEU A 38 -9.11 2.18 -5.26
CA LEU A 38 -7.91 1.94 -6.06
C LEU A 38 -6.87 3.05 -5.93
N LEU A 39 -7.30 4.32 -5.96
CA LEU A 39 -6.37 5.45 -5.85
C LEU A 39 -5.72 5.54 -4.47
N ALA A 40 -6.45 5.21 -3.40
CA ALA A 40 -5.89 5.17 -2.05
C ALA A 40 -4.92 4.00 -1.87
N LEU A 41 -5.21 2.85 -2.48
CA LEU A 41 -4.31 1.70 -2.51
C LEU A 41 -3.01 2.01 -3.27
N LEU A 42 -3.11 2.65 -4.44
CA LEU A 42 -1.95 3.04 -5.25
C LEU A 42 -1.08 4.07 -4.54
N ASP A 43 -1.68 5.04 -3.85
CA ASP A 43 -0.95 6.02 -3.03
C ASP A 43 -0.13 5.33 -1.93
N ALA A 44 -0.74 4.41 -1.18
CA ALA A 44 -0.06 3.62 -0.16
C ALA A 44 1.07 2.73 -0.74
N ALA A 45 0.81 2.05 -1.87
CA ALA A 45 1.81 1.23 -2.55
C ALA A 45 2.99 2.08 -3.06
N TYR A 46 2.72 3.30 -3.54
CA TYR A 46 3.75 4.23 -3.96
C TYR A 46 4.61 4.69 -2.78
N ALA A 47 4.03 4.92 -1.60
CA ALA A 47 4.78 5.26 -0.39
C ALA A 47 5.84 4.18 -0.06
N VAL A 48 5.44 2.89 -0.07
CA VAL A 48 6.36 1.76 0.12
C VAL A 48 7.45 1.74 -0.95
N ARG A 49 7.07 1.87 -2.23
CA ARG A 49 8.03 1.87 -3.35
C ARG A 49 9.03 3.01 -3.23
N ARG A 50 8.56 4.22 -2.93
CA ARG A 50 9.40 5.41 -2.78
C ARG A 50 10.33 5.28 -1.58
N HIS A 51 9.90 4.68 -0.47
CA HIS A 51 10.75 4.45 0.69
C HIS A 51 11.93 3.55 0.35
N HIS A 52 11.70 2.40 -0.29
CA HIS A 52 12.76 1.42 -0.56
C HIS A 52 13.60 1.73 -1.81
N TRP A 53 13.01 2.35 -2.84
CA TRP A 53 13.65 2.52 -4.14
C TRP A 53 13.70 3.96 -4.65
N GLY A 54 13.11 4.92 -3.94
CA GLY A 54 12.98 6.29 -4.40
C GLY A 54 12.34 6.36 -5.78
N HIS A 55 12.92 7.15 -6.67
CA HIS A 55 12.50 7.24 -8.08
C HIS A 55 13.36 6.38 -9.02
N ARG A 56 14.14 5.43 -8.48
CA ARG A 56 15.06 4.62 -9.28
C ARG A 56 14.29 3.55 -10.05
N VAL A 57 14.63 3.41 -11.32
CA VAL A 57 14.20 2.31 -12.19
C VAL A 57 15.44 1.50 -12.53
N LEU A 58 15.39 0.20 -12.27
CA LEU A 58 16.43 -0.73 -12.70
C LEU A 58 16.18 -1.06 -14.17
N LEU A 59 17.15 -0.76 -15.02
CA LEU A 59 17.18 -1.14 -16.42
C LEU A 59 18.25 -2.24 -16.57
N HIS A 60 17.83 -3.38 -17.11
CA HIS A 60 18.70 -4.51 -17.45
C HIS A 60 18.81 -4.63 -18.97
#